data_AF-A0A820X790-F1
#
_entry.id   AF-A0A820X790-F1
#
_cell.length_a   1.000
_cell.length_b   1.000
_cell.length_c   1.000
_cell.angle_alpha   90.00
_cell.angle_beta   90.00
_cell.angle_gamma   90.00
#
_symmetry.space_group_name_H-M   'P 1'
#
loop_
_entity.id
_entity.type
_entity.pdbx_description
1 polymer ?
#
loop_
_entity_poly.entity_id
_entity_poly.type
_entity_poly.pdbx_seq_one_letter_code
_entity_poly.pdbx_strand_id
1 'polypeptide(L)'
;MPLNFCQIPQDDSITPMICKTAYGLVTTCILGAATYVGYRIGAPEKQQAKQHKNPELNDQIKKVVDSLKITDDQLIDIMRILEEEMNVGLSPSTHKHATVKMYPSYVRNVPNGTEIGQVLALDLGGTNFRVLLIDLHGDSTVELTSRTFAIPQSIMIGDGKHLFHHLAECLHEFMENEHLLNTEICYPLGFTFSFPCQQEGLALARLTTWTKGFNCSGVVNEDVVKLLQDAINEKHINAKCVALVNDTVGTLMSCAYRDPSTAIGLILGTGTNACYIESLDKVGTWNGNYDDPKQVIINTEWGAFGDNGRLNFIRTKYDEAVDLSSINPRKQIFEKMISGMYLGEIVRLIILDLIQQDLLFLGHRD
;
A
#
# COMPACT_ATOMS: atom_id res chain seq x y z
N MET A 1 -2.88 3.40 -33.30
CA MET A 1 -2.38 2.02 -33.51
C MET A 1 -2.70 1.23 -32.26
N PRO A 2 -3.15 -0.03 -32.33
CA PRO A 2 -3.30 -0.82 -31.12
C PRO A 2 -1.91 -1.04 -30.52
N LEU A 3 -1.77 -0.70 -29.24
CA LEU A 3 -0.56 -0.89 -28.45
C LEU A 3 -0.24 -2.41 -28.43
N ASN A 4 1.00 -2.79 -28.73
CA ASN A 4 1.45 -4.16 -28.49
C ASN A 4 1.58 -4.33 -26.97
N PHE A 5 1.14 -5.44 -26.41
CA PHE A 5 1.16 -5.69 -24.96
C PHE A 5 1.89 -6.99 -24.64
N CYS A 6 2.56 -7.05 -23.50
CA CYS A 6 3.12 -8.30 -22.99
C CYS A 6 2.01 -9.14 -22.34
N GLN A 7 1.81 -10.35 -22.85
CA GLN A 7 1.23 -11.43 -22.05
C GLN A 7 2.34 -11.91 -21.11
N ILE A 8 2.22 -11.64 -19.82
CA ILE A 8 3.06 -12.33 -18.84
C ILE A 8 2.59 -13.79 -18.85
N PRO A 9 3.51 -14.78 -18.93
CA PRO A 9 3.12 -16.18 -18.87
C PRO A 9 2.20 -16.40 -17.67
N GLN A 10 1.01 -16.97 -17.89
CA GLN A 10 0.11 -17.39 -16.82
C GLN A 10 0.78 -18.55 -16.07
N ASP A 11 1.63 -18.20 -15.11
CA ASP A 11 2.28 -19.15 -14.22
C ASP A 11 1.47 -19.19 -12.91
N ASP A 12 1.02 -20.38 -12.53
CA ASP A 12 0.37 -20.65 -11.24
C ASP A 12 1.28 -20.30 -10.03
N SER A 13 2.52 -19.89 -10.28
CA SER A 13 3.53 -19.50 -9.28
C SER A 13 3.40 -18.06 -8.72
N ILE A 14 2.61 -17.16 -9.30
CA ILE A 14 2.55 -15.75 -8.85
C ILE A 14 1.87 -15.60 -7.48
N THR A 15 0.80 -16.36 -7.21
CA THR A 15 0.16 -16.40 -5.88
C THR A 15 1.13 -16.95 -4.81
N PRO A 16 1.86 -18.05 -5.05
CA PRO A 16 2.98 -18.44 -4.20
C PRO A 16 4.07 -17.36 -4.07
N MET A 17 4.30 -16.54 -5.10
CA MET A 17 5.32 -15.48 -5.08
C MET A 17 4.95 -14.32 -4.15
N ILE A 18 3.70 -13.85 -4.16
CA ILE A 18 3.25 -12.82 -3.22
C ILE A 18 3.26 -13.34 -1.77
N CYS A 19 2.94 -14.62 -1.55
CA CYS A 19 3.13 -15.27 -0.27
C CYS A 19 4.61 -15.33 0.15
N LYS A 20 5.53 -15.61 -0.79
CA LYS A 20 6.99 -15.56 -0.55
C LYS A 20 7.50 -14.12 -0.32
N THR A 21 6.89 -13.12 -0.93
CA THR A 21 7.20 -11.72 -0.65
C THR A 21 6.75 -11.38 0.78
N ALA A 22 5.52 -11.73 1.18
CA ALA A 22 5.06 -11.60 2.56
C ALA A 22 5.99 -12.32 3.56
N TYR A 23 6.48 -13.52 3.21
CA TYR A 23 7.51 -14.26 3.95
C TYR A 23 8.78 -13.42 4.20
N GLY A 24 9.31 -12.77 3.16
CA GLY A 24 10.53 -11.95 3.27
C GLY A 24 10.35 -10.73 4.16
N LEU A 25 9.15 -10.15 4.17
CA LEU A 25 8.81 -8.94 4.92
C LEU A 25 8.66 -9.18 6.40
N VAL A 26 7.87 -10.19 6.76
CA VAL A 26 7.70 -10.61 8.15
C VAL A 26 9.08 -10.91 8.76
N THR A 27 9.93 -11.63 8.03
CA THR A 27 11.30 -11.93 8.45
C THR A 27 12.16 -10.68 8.62
N THR A 28 12.12 -9.73 7.67
CA THR A 28 12.97 -8.54 7.66
C THR A 28 12.55 -7.52 8.74
N CYS A 29 11.26 -7.27 8.92
CA CYS A 29 10.76 -6.34 9.94
C CYS A 29 11.10 -6.84 11.36
N ILE A 30 10.96 -8.15 11.58
CA ILE A 30 11.26 -8.79 12.86
C ILE A 30 12.77 -8.83 13.10
N LEU A 31 13.57 -9.24 12.11
CA LEU A 31 15.03 -9.20 12.23
C LEU A 31 15.51 -7.76 12.42
N GLY A 32 14.90 -6.76 11.80
CA GLY A 32 15.21 -5.36 12.01
C GLY A 32 14.95 -4.92 13.45
N ALA A 33 13.78 -5.23 14.00
CA ALA A 33 13.44 -4.91 15.40
C ALA A 33 14.32 -5.69 16.40
N ALA A 34 14.50 -6.99 16.20
CA ALA A 34 15.32 -7.86 17.04
C ALA A 34 16.81 -7.51 16.96
N THR A 35 17.31 -7.12 15.77
CA THR A 35 18.68 -6.65 15.58
C THR A 35 18.86 -5.25 16.15
N TYR A 36 17.89 -4.35 16.05
CA TYR A 36 17.98 -3.03 16.68
C TYR A 36 18.08 -3.16 18.21
N VAL A 37 17.21 -3.97 18.81
CA VAL A 37 17.23 -4.27 20.25
C VAL A 37 18.52 -5.01 20.61
N GLY A 38 18.88 -6.07 19.88
CA GLY A 38 20.07 -6.89 20.15
C GLY A 38 21.40 -6.16 19.91
N TYR A 39 21.50 -5.32 18.88
CA TYR A 39 22.70 -4.55 18.53
C TYR A 39 22.91 -3.39 19.51
N ARG A 40 21.86 -2.67 19.94
CA ARG A 40 22.03 -1.65 20.98
C ARG A 40 22.37 -2.25 22.35
N ILE A 41 21.93 -3.48 22.60
CA ILE A 41 22.26 -4.22 23.82
C ILE A 41 23.63 -4.92 23.70
N GLY A 42 24.12 -5.19 22.48
CA GLY A 42 25.34 -5.96 22.20
C GLY A 42 26.48 -5.23 21.48
N ALA A 43 26.35 -3.95 21.12
CA ALA A 43 27.38 -3.21 20.40
C ALA A 43 28.62 -2.99 21.28
N PRO A 44 29.81 -3.41 20.83
CA PRO A 44 31.04 -3.15 21.56
C PRO A 44 31.61 -1.80 21.12
N GLU A 45 31.41 -0.73 21.88
CA GLU A 45 32.33 0.42 21.79
C GLU A 45 32.40 1.31 23.04
N LYS A 46 33.55 1.16 23.73
CA LYS A 46 34.39 2.19 24.33
C LYS A 46 33.71 3.47 24.87
N GLN A 47 32.68 3.38 25.72
CA GLN A 47 32.40 4.44 26.71
C GLN A 47 31.44 4.09 27.87
N GLN A 48 31.19 2.81 28.15
CA GLN A 48 30.43 2.39 29.35
C GLN A 48 31.17 1.28 30.11
N ALA A 49 32.33 1.64 30.68
CA ALA A 49 33.00 0.80 31.64
C ALA A 49 32.22 0.83 32.98
N LYS A 50 31.18 -0.02 33.13
CA LYS A 50 30.76 -0.71 34.38
C LYS A 50 29.31 -1.24 34.44
N GLN A 51 28.48 -1.17 33.39
CA GLN A 51 27.12 -1.74 33.47
C GLN A 51 27.03 -3.13 32.80
N HIS A 52 26.97 -4.15 33.67
CA HIS A 52 26.30 -5.45 33.53
C HIS A 52 26.89 -6.50 32.54
N LYS A 53 27.98 -7.15 32.97
CA LYS A 53 28.32 -8.54 32.59
C LYS A 53 27.47 -9.54 33.41
N ASN A 54 26.14 -9.44 33.40
CA ASN A 54 25.28 -10.43 34.06
C ASN A 54 24.72 -11.41 33.03
N PRO A 55 25.21 -12.66 32.95
CA PRO A 55 24.71 -13.67 32.01
C PRO A 55 23.21 -13.94 32.15
N GLU A 56 22.68 -13.93 33.38
CA GLU A 56 21.26 -14.17 33.65
C GLU A 56 20.37 -13.05 33.07
N LEU A 57 20.84 -11.80 33.14
CA LEU A 57 20.17 -10.65 32.53
C LEU A 57 20.10 -10.79 31.00
N ASN A 58 21.22 -11.19 30.39
CA ASN A 58 21.29 -11.42 28.95
C ASN A 58 20.38 -12.57 28.51
N ASP A 59 20.27 -13.64 29.29
CA ASP A 59 19.36 -14.76 29.00
C ASP A 59 17.88 -14.34 29.12
N GLN A 60 17.53 -13.48 30.06
CA GLN A 60 16.17 -12.95 30.21
C GLN A 60 15.80 -12.02 29.05
N ILE A 61 16.68 -11.10 28.66
CA ILE A 61 16.49 -10.24 27.48
C ILE A 61 16.38 -11.12 26.22
N LYS A 62 17.25 -12.12 26.09
CA LYS A 62 17.23 -13.04 24.95
C LYS A 62 15.90 -13.79 24.83
N LYS A 63 15.29 -14.23 25.94
CA LYS A 63 13.96 -14.87 25.91
C LYS A 63 12.89 -13.94 25.34
N VAL A 64 12.91 -12.64 25.69
CA VAL A 64 11.98 -11.65 25.13
C VAL A 64 12.23 -11.48 23.63
N VAL A 65 13.47 -11.31 23.21
CA VAL A 65 13.82 -11.15 21.78
C VAL A 65 13.54 -12.43 20.98
N ASP A 66 13.78 -13.60 21.55
CA ASP A 66 13.52 -14.89 20.90
C ASP A 66 12.02 -15.10 20.66
N SER A 67 11.14 -14.53 21.49
CA SER A 67 9.68 -14.57 21.26
C SER A 67 9.22 -13.77 20.04
N LEU A 68 10.04 -12.85 19.53
CA LEU A 68 9.76 -12.09 18.31
C LEU A 68 10.11 -12.89 17.06
N LYS A 69 10.98 -13.90 17.17
CA LYS A 69 11.46 -14.67 16.02
C LYS A 69 10.34 -15.56 15.49
N ILE A 70 10.16 -15.53 14.18
CA ILE A 70 9.27 -16.44 13.48
C ILE A 70 10.12 -17.54 12.85
N THR A 71 9.72 -18.79 13.06
CA THR A 71 10.39 -19.96 12.49
C THR A 71 9.98 -20.19 11.04
N ASP A 72 10.78 -20.95 10.30
CA ASP A 72 10.46 -21.34 8.91
C ASP A 72 9.10 -22.06 8.83
N ASP A 73 8.78 -22.93 9.79
CA ASP A 73 7.49 -23.62 9.88
C ASP A 73 6.32 -22.63 10.07
N GLN A 74 6.48 -21.64 10.96
CA GLN A 74 5.48 -20.60 11.16
C GLN A 74 5.32 -19.74 9.89
N LEU A 75 6.40 -19.43 9.18
CA LEU A 75 6.35 -18.70 7.92
C LEU A 75 5.60 -19.49 6.83
N ILE A 76 5.85 -20.80 6.72
CA ILE A 76 5.11 -21.68 5.80
C ILE A 76 3.61 -21.69 6.15
N ASP A 77 3.27 -21.75 7.44
CA ASP A 77 1.88 -21.66 7.89
C ASP A 77 1.24 -20.31 7.54
N ILE A 78 1.95 -19.18 7.74
CA ILE A 78 1.48 -17.85 7.34
C ILE A 78 1.21 -17.79 5.83
N MET A 79 2.11 -18.32 5.00
CA MET A 79 1.94 -18.37 3.55
C MET A 79 0.72 -19.17 3.14
N ARG A 80 0.53 -20.36 3.72
CA ARG A 80 -0.65 -21.21 3.46
C ARG A 80 -1.93 -20.49 3.84
N ILE A 81 -1.97 -19.87 5.03
CA ILE A 81 -3.15 -19.14 5.50
C ILE A 81 -3.42 -17.92 4.60
N LEU A 82 -2.39 -17.19 4.17
CA LEU A 82 -2.57 -16.05 3.26
C LEU A 82 -3.18 -16.49 1.93
N GLU A 83 -2.67 -17.58 1.34
CA GLU A 83 -3.22 -18.15 0.10
C GLU A 83 -4.69 -18.56 0.26
N GLU A 84 -5.05 -19.19 1.39
CA GLU A 84 -6.44 -19.50 1.70
C GLU A 84 -7.31 -18.23 1.82
N GLU A 85 -6.85 -17.19 2.53
CA GLU A 85 -7.58 -15.93 2.66
C GLU A 85 -7.70 -15.16 1.33
N MET A 86 -6.70 -15.26 0.44
CA MET A 86 -6.74 -14.74 -0.92
C MET A 86 -7.84 -15.45 -1.74
N ASN A 87 -7.92 -16.78 -1.67
CA ASN A 87 -8.98 -17.55 -2.33
C ASN A 87 -10.38 -17.20 -1.78
N VAL A 88 -10.50 -16.98 -0.48
CA VAL A 88 -11.72 -16.48 0.17
C VAL A 88 -12.09 -15.09 -0.37
N GLY A 89 -11.10 -14.21 -0.60
CA GLY A 89 -11.27 -12.89 -1.19
C GLY A 89 -11.70 -12.93 -2.66
N LEU A 90 -11.19 -13.86 -3.46
CA LEU A 90 -11.52 -13.97 -4.88
C LEU A 90 -12.87 -14.65 -5.16
N SER A 91 -13.42 -15.39 -4.19
CA SER A 91 -14.69 -16.12 -4.33
C SER A 91 -15.91 -15.22 -4.05
N PRO A 92 -16.90 -15.15 -4.95
CA PRO A 92 -18.12 -14.33 -4.76
C PRO A 92 -18.90 -14.66 -3.49
N SER A 93 -18.95 -15.95 -3.14
CA SER A 93 -19.73 -16.44 -1.99
C SER A 93 -19.13 -16.01 -0.64
N THR A 94 -17.82 -15.76 -0.59
CA THR A 94 -17.08 -15.47 0.64
C THR A 94 -16.51 -14.06 0.71
N HIS A 95 -16.37 -13.36 -0.42
CA HIS A 95 -15.75 -12.04 -0.55
C HIS A 95 -16.26 -11.01 0.48
N LYS A 96 -17.58 -11.00 0.74
CA LYS A 96 -18.21 -10.08 1.71
C LYS A 96 -17.57 -10.17 3.11
N HIS A 97 -17.17 -11.37 3.52
CA HIS A 97 -16.59 -11.66 4.84
C HIS A 97 -15.06 -11.83 4.81
N ALA A 98 -14.44 -11.77 3.64
CA ALA A 98 -13.00 -11.91 3.48
C ALA A 98 -12.25 -10.78 4.23
N THR A 99 -11.14 -11.15 4.86
CA THR A 99 -10.22 -10.19 5.49
C THR A 99 -9.30 -9.57 4.44
N VAL A 100 -8.68 -10.41 3.60
CA VAL A 100 -7.96 -9.98 2.39
C VAL A 100 -8.98 -9.80 1.27
N LYS A 101 -9.13 -8.57 0.76
CA LYS A 101 -10.26 -8.23 -0.10
C LYS A 101 -10.10 -8.63 -1.55
N MET A 102 -8.88 -8.61 -2.09
CA MET A 102 -8.61 -9.08 -3.46
C MET A 102 -9.46 -8.33 -4.52
N TYR A 103 -9.48 -7.00 -4.45
CA TYR A 103 -10.27 -6.17 -5.36
C TYR A 103 -9.68 -6.19 -6.78
N PRO A 104 -10.49 -6.50 -7.82
CA PRO A 104 -10.07 -6.32 -9.20
C PRO A 104 -9.89 -4.84 -9.51
N SER A 105 -8.70 -4.46 -10.00
CA SER A 105 -8.38 -3.06 -10.33
C SER A 105 -8.92 -2.61 -11.69
N TYR A 106 -9.50 -3.55 -12.47
CA TYR A 106 -9.89 -3.35 -13.88
C TYR A 106 -8.72 -3.02 -14.83
N VAL A 107 -7.47 -3.01 -14.35
CA VAL A 107 -6.27 -2.92 -15.18
C VAL A 107 -5.93 -4.33 -15.66
N ARG A 108 -6.11 -4.58 -16.95
CA ARG A 108 -5.88 -5.90 -17.59
C ARG A 108 -4.58 -5.96 -18.37
N ASN A 109 -4.08 -4.81 -18.80
CA ASN A 109 -2.89 -4.69 -19.62
C ASN A 109 -1.78 -4.09 -18.78
N VAL A 110 -0.63 -4.74 -18.80
CA VAL A 110 0.59 -4.29 -18.14
C VAL A 110 1.48 -3.69 -19.23
N PRO A 111 2.15 -2.56 -18.96
CA PRO A 111 2.98 -1.91 -19.96
C PRO A 111 4.14 -2.81 -20.38
N ASN A 112 4.61 -2.63 -21.61
CA ASN A 112 5.75 -3.37 -22.15
C ASN A 112 6.91 -2.47 -22.60
N GLY A 113 6.84 -1.17 -22.29
CA GLY A 113 7.90 -0.21 -22.60
C GLY A 113 7.81 0.38 -24.00
N THR A 114 6.84 -0.05 -24.82
CA THR A 114 6.63 0.45 -26.19
C THR A 114 5.57 1.55 -26.28
N GLU A 115 4.94 1.88 -25.16
CA GLU A 115 3.96 2.96 -25.07
C GLU A 115 4.63 4.31 -25.38
N ILE A 116 3.95 5.15 -26.16
CA ILE A 116 4.43 6.47 -26.56
C ILE A 116 3.36 7.51 -26.25
N GLY A 117 3.80 8.66 -25.76
CA GLY A 117 2.99 9.86 -25.63
C GLY A 117 2.97 10.43 -24.22
N GLN A 118 2.34 11.60 -24.12
CA GLN A 118 2.25 12.37 -22.90
C GLN A 118 0.95 12.05 -22.15
N VAL A 119 1.08 11.72 -20.87
CA VAL A 119 -0.05 11.46 -19.97
C VAL A 119 0.11 12.26 -18.69
N LEU A 120 -1.02 12.66 -18.10
CA LEU A 120 -1.04 13.30 -16.79
C LEU A 120 -1.33 12.24 -15.71
N ALA A 121 -0.78 12.45 -14.52
CA ALA A 121 -1.15 11.69 -13.34
C ALA A 121 -1.43 12.62 -12.15
N LEU A 122 -2.48 12.31 -11.41
CA LEU A 122 -2.77 12.89 -10.10
C LEU A 122 -2.60 11.83 -9.04
N ASP A 123 -1.75 12.08 -8.05
CA ASP A 123 -1.48 11.16 -6.96
C ASP A 123 -1.89 11.77 -5.62
N LEU A 124 -3.03 11.31 -5.11
CA LEU A 124 -3.60 11.71 -3.84
C LEU A 124 -3.48 10.56 -2.82
N GLY A 125 -2.42 10.64 -2.00
CA GLY A 125 -2.08 9.60 -1.03
C GLY A 125 -2.05 10.04 0.43
N GLY A 126 -2.13 11.35 0.74
CA GLY A 126 -2.00 11.89 2.10
C GLY A 126 -2.22 13.41 2.17
N THR A 127 -1.51 14.09 3.07
CA THR A 127 -1.60 15.56 3.28
C THR A 127 -1.01 16.40 2.13
N ASN A 128 -0.25 15.76 1.25
CA ASN A 128 0.20 16.33 0.00
C ASN A 128 -0.32 15.47 -1.15
N PHE A 129 -0.49 16.10 -2.31
CA PHE A 129 -0.73 15.39 -3.55
C PHE A 129 0.22 15.86 -4.64
N ARG A 130 0.37 15.04 -5.68
CA ARG A 130 1.29 15.30 -6.78
C ARG A 130 0.54 15.37 -8.09
N VAL A 131 0.93 16.33 -8.93
CA VAL A 131 0.59 16.36 -10.35
C VAL A 131 1.84 15.98 -11.12
N LEU A 132 1.72 15.08 -12.09
CA LEU A 132 2.84 14.63 -12.93
C LEU A 132 2.46 14.73 -14.40
N LEU A 133 3.40 15.19 -15.21
CA LEU A 133 3.44 14.97 -16.65
C LEU A 133 4.45 13.86 -16.92
N ILE A 134 3.99 12.82 -17.61
CA ILE A 134 4.77 11.63 -17.93
C ILE A 134 4.88 11.57 -19.45
N ASP A 135 6.09 11.68 -19.99
CA ASP A 135 6.38 11.52 -21.40
C ASP A 135 7.00 10.14 -21.65
N LEU A 136 6.28 9.27 -22.35
CA LEU A 136 6.69 7.92 -22.69
C LEU A 136 7.30 7.91 -24.09
N HIS A 137 8.52 7.41 -24.22
CA HIS A 137 9.28 7.46 -25.48
C HIS A 137 9.20 6.17 -26.32
N GLY A 138 8.62 5.09 -25.78
CA GLY A 138 8.47 3.80 -26.47
C GLY A 138 9.72 2.93 -26.52
N ASP A 139 10.76 3.29 -25.76
CA ASP A 139 12.01 2.54 -25.59
C ASP A 139 12.29 2.20 -24.12
N SER A 140 11.22 2.10 -23.30
CA SER A 140 11.28 1.96 -21.84
C SER A 140 11.89 3.15 -21.08
N THR A 141 12.23 4.25 -21.77
CA THR A 141 12.60 5.51 -21.13
C THR A 141 11.37 6.40 -20.90
N VAL A 142 11.49 7.27 -19.90
CA VAL A 142 10.42 8.18 -19.47
C VAL A 142 11.01 9.49 -19.01
N GLU A 143 10.41 10.60 -19.43
CA GLU A 143 10.64 11.92 -18.85
C GLU A 143 9.50 12.25 -17.86
N LEU A 144 9.86 12.73 -16.67
CA LEU A 144 8.93 12.98 -15.58
C LEU A 144 9.07 14.42 -15.09
N THR A 145 8.04 15.22 -15.31
CA THR A 145 7.89 16.53 -14.65
C THR A 145 6.84 16.39 -13.57
N SER A 146 7.14 16.84 -12.34
CA SER A 146 6.20 16.70 -11.23
C SER A 146 6.19 17.91 -10.32
N ARG A 147 5.03 18.17 -9.73
CA ARG A 147 4.86 19.20 -8.70
C ARG A 147 4.02 18.66 -7.56
N THR A 148 4.46 18.97 -6.34
CA THR A 148 3.76 18.58 -5.11
C THR A 148 3.02 19.79 -4.56
N PHE A 149 1.77 19.57 -4.17
CA PHE A 149 0.87 20.57 -3.58
C PHE A 149 0.43 20.10 -2.20
N ALA A 150 0.49 21.00 -1.22
CA ALA A 150 -0.03 20.73 0.12
C ALA A 150 -1.54 20.94 0.13
N ILE A 151 -2.27 20.03 0.78
CA ILE A 151 -3.72 20.16 0.95
C ILE A 151 -3.97 20.78 2.32
N PRO A 152 -4.58 21.98 2.39
CA PRO A 152 -4.95 22.59 3.66
C PRO A 152 -5.83 21.66 4.48
N GLN A 153 -5.60 21.60 5.79
CA GLN A 153 -6.38 20.74 6.69
C GLN A 153 -7.88 21.06 6.63
N SER A 154 -8.25 22.33 6.44
CA SER A 154 -9.64 22.76 6.26
C SER A 154 -10.31 22.16 5.01
N ILE A 155 -9.54 21.86 3.96
CA ILE A 155 -10.04 21.18 2.76
C ILE A 155 -10.17 19.68 3.02
N MET A 156 -9.23 19.06 3.74
CA MET A 156 -9.25 17.62 4.05
C MET A 156 -10.45 17.19 4.91
N ILE A 157 -10.99 18.10 5.74
CA ILE A 157 -12.13 17.84 6.62
C ILE A 157 -13.39 18.63 6.23
N GLY A 158 -13.33 19.33 5.09
CA GLY A 158 -14.36 20.24 4.62
C GLY A 158 -15.40 19.57 3.73
N ASP A 159 -15.95 20.35 2.80
CA ASP A 159 -16.87 19.81 1.79
C ASP A 159 -16.10 19.13 0.66
N GLY A 160 -16.61 17.98 0.18
CA GLY A 160 -16.03 17.22 -0.92
C GLY A 160 -15.85 18.05 -2.19
N LYS A 161 -16.80 18.93 -2.52
CA LYS A 161 -16.71 19.79 -3.70
C LYS A 161 -15.47 20.68 -3.65
N HIS A 162 -15.16 21.24 -2.48
CA HIS A 162 -13.96 22.06 -2.30
C HIS A 162 -12.67 21.26 -2.47
N LEU A 163 -12.65 19.99 -2.06
CA LEU A 163 -11.49 19.11 -2.30
C LEU A 163 -11.25 18.92 -3.79
N PHE A 164 -12.25 18.48 -4.55
CA PHE A 164 -12.07 18.21 -5.98
C PHE A 164 -11.82 19.48 -6.79
N HIS A 165 -12.42 20.61 -6.41
CA HIS A 165 -12.09 21.94 -6.96
C HIS A 165 -10.64 22.32 -6.71
N HIS A 166 -10.13 22.11 -5.50
CA HIS A 166 -8.73 22.36 -5.18
C HIS A 166 -7.77 21.49 -6.00
N LEU A 167 -8.10 20.20 -6.19
CA LEU A 167 -7.33 19.31 -7.07
C LEU A 167 -7.29 19.81 -8.52
N ALA A 168 -8.44 20.25 -9.05
CA ALA A 168 -8.53 20.82 -10.40
C ALA A 168 -7.78 22.15 -10.51
N GLU A 169 -7.76 22.98 -9.47
CA GLU A 169 -6.99 24.24 -9.44
C GLU A 169 -5.49 23.99 -9.53
N CYS A 170 -4.94 23.06 -8.76
CA CYS A 170 -3.53 22.72 -8.86
C CYS A 170 -3.18 22.04 -10.19
N LEU A 171 -4.10 21.24 -10.75
CA LEU A 171 -3.93 20.68 -12.09
C LEU A 171 -3.83 21.80 -13.13
N HIS A 172 -4.73 22.79 -13.08
CA HIS A 172 -4.69 23.95 -13.95
C HIS A 172 -3.36 24.71 -13.80
N GLU A 173 -2.97 25.02 -12.56
CA GLU A 173 -1.71 25.72 -12.27
C GLU A 173 -0.50 24.94 -12.82
N PHE A 174 -0.47 23.62 -12.65
CA PHE A 174 0.59 22.79 -13.21
C PHE A 174 0.61 22.84 -14.75
N MET A 175 -0.54 22.62 -15.39
CA MET A 175 -0.64 22.66 -16.85
C MET A 175 -0.31 24.04 -17.45
N GLU A 176 -0.59 25.13 -16.73
CA GLU A 176 -0.21 26.48 -17.16
C GLU A 176 1.32 26.65 -17.17
N ASN A 177 1.98 26.22 -16.09
CA ASN A 177 3.44 26.31 -15.95
C ASN A 177 4.18 25.43 -16.97
N GLU A 178 3.64 24.25 -17.27
CA GLU A 178 4.21 23.33 -18.27
C GLU A 178 3.73 23.63 -19.70
N HIS A 179 3.03 24.75 -19.92
CA HIS A 179 2.56 25.21 -21.24
C HIS A 179 1.64 24.22 -21.98
N LEU A 180 0.83 23.48 -21.23
CA LEU A 180 -0.11 22.46 -21.73
C LEU A 180 -1.53 23.00 -21.94
N LEU A 181 -1.82 24.21 -21.43
CA LEU A 181 -3.11 24.88 -21.62
C LEU A 181 -3.27 25.44 -23.05
N ASN A 182 -4.52 25.63 -23.47
CA ASN A 182 -4.90 26.16 -24.79
C ASN A 182 -4.37 25.34 -25.98
N THR A 183 -4.08 24.06 -25.78
CA THR A 183 -3.75 23.11 -26.83
C THR A 183 -5.01 22.37 -27.29
N GLU A 184 -5.03 21.90 -28.54
CA GLU A 184 -6.09 21.01 -29.03
C GLU A 184 -6.00 19.59 -28.43
N ILE A 185 -4.91 19.29 -27.72
CA ILE A 185 -4.62 17.99 -27.14
C ILE A 185 -5.43 17.82 -25.86
N CYS A 186 -6.30 16.80 -25.83
CA CYS A 186 -6.94 16.35 -24.59
C CYS A 186 -6.03 15.33 -23.89
N TYR A 187 -5.44 15.72 -22.77
CA TYR A 187 -4.50 14.88 -22.05
C TYR A 187 -5.23 13.76 -21.28
N PRO A 188 -4.88 12.48 -21.47
CA PRO A 188 -5.38 11.42 -20.62
C PRO A 188 -4.79 11.57 -19.21
N LEU A 189 -5.64 11.42 -18.21
CA LEU A 189 -5.30 11.60 -16.80
C LEU A 189 -5.54 10.29 -16.04
N GLY A 190 -4.47 9.76 -15.43
CA GLY A 190 -4.56 8.72 -14.41
C GLY A 190 -4.75 9.33 -13.03
N PHE A 191 -5.73 8.84 -12.28
CA PHE A 191 -6.00 9.31 -10.92
C PHE A 191 -5.64 8.23 -9.90
N THR A 192 -4.47 8.35 -9.30
CA THR A 192 -4.05 7.53 -8.16
C THR A 192 -4.74 8.05 -6.90
N PHE A 193 -5.68 7.25 -6.38
CA PHE A 193 -6.50 7.63 -5.23
C PHE A 193 -6.38 6.57 -4.14
N SER A 194 -5.45 6.78 -3.21
CA SER A 194 -5.09 5.80 -2.19
C SER A 194 -6.00 5.84 -0.97
N PHE A 195 -7.31 5.71 -1.20
CA PHE A 195 -8.33 5.52 -0.17
C PHE A 195 -9.14 4.27 -0.47
N PRO A 196 -9.78 3.66 0.54
CA PRO A 196 -10.65 2.52 0.33
C PRO A 196 -11.81 2.85 -0.63
N CYS A 197 -11.80 2.23 -1.81
CA CYS A 197 -12.82 2.40 -2.84
C CYS A 197 -13.40 1.05 -3.28
N GLN A 198 -14.68 1.05 -3.61
CA GLN A 198 -15.28 0.01 -4.43
C GLN A 198 -15.14 0.42 -5.89
N GLN A 199 -14.18 -0.18 -6.58
CA GLN A 199 -13.99 0.05 -8.01
C GLN A 199 -15.04 -0.76 -8.79
N GLU A 200 -15.71 -0.11 -9.73
CA GLU A 200 -16.77 -0.71 -10.58
C GLU A 200 -16.39 -0.67 -12.07
N GLY A 201 -15.24 -0.07 -12.39
CA GLY A 201 -14.65 0.00 -13.74
C GLY A 201 -13.29 0.70 -13.71
N LEU A 202 -12.62 0.76 -14.87
CA LEU A 202 -11.29 1.40 -14.96
C LEU A 202 -11.34 2.88 -14.54
N ALA A 203 -12.40 3.60 -14.91
CA ALA A 203 -12.61 5.02 -14.60
C ALA A 203 -13.91 5.23 -13.80
N LEU A 204 -14.23 4.32 -12.88
CA LEU A 204 -15.44 4.37 -12.05
C LEU A 204 -15.17 3.72 -10.70
N ALA A 205 -15.29 4.48 -9.62
CA ALA A 205 -15.06 3.96 -8.28
C ALA A 205 -15.76 4.79 -7.20
N ARG A 206 -16.38 4.11 -6.25
CA ARG A 206 -17.07 4.75 -5.13
C ARG A 206 -16.20 4.72 -3.88
N LEU A 207 -16.03 5.87 -3.23
CA LEU A 207 -15.31 5.93 -1.96
C LEU A 207 -16.12 5.17 -0.89
N THR A 208 -15.49 4.24 -0.16
CA THR A 208 -16.14 3.49 0.92
C THR A 208 -16.04 4.22 2.26
N THR A 209 -14.84 4.69 2.60
CA THR A 209 -14.59 5.45 3.83
C THR A 209 -13.34 6.30 3.67
N TRP A 210 -13.33 7.45 4.31
CA TRP A 210 -12.11 8.24 4.43
C TRP A 210 -11.13 7.61 5.43
N THR A 211 -9.85 7.87 5.19
CA THR A 211 -8.73 7.48 6.05
C THR A 211 -7.69 8.61 6.06
N LYS A 212 -6.55 8.43 6.74
CA LYS A 212 -5.39 9.35 6.66
C LYS A 212 -5.72 10.81 7.05
N GLY A 213 -6.69 11.00 7.95
CA GLY A 213 -7.12 12.31 8.44
C GLY A 213 -8.08 13.07 7.52
N PHE A 214 -8.49 12.49 6.39
CA PHE A 214 -9.57 13.04 5.57
C PHE A 214 -10.94 12.74 6.19
N ASN A 215 -11.89 13.65 5.97
CA ASN A 215 -13.29 13.45 6.33
C ASN A 215 -14.20 14.39 5.52
N CYS A 216 -14.02 14.45 4.20
CA CYS A 216 -14.80 15.37 3.37
C CYS A 216 -16.27 14.92 3.25
N SER A 217 -17.22 15.83 3.51
CA SER A 217 -18.65 15.56 3.34
C SER A 217 -19.03 15.37 1.87
N GLY A 218 -20.04 14.53 1.60
CA GLY A 218 -20.60 14.36 0.25
C GLY A 218 -19.73 13.58 -0.73
N VAL A 219 -18.73 12.81 -0.26
CA VAL A 219 -17.87 11.97 -1.13
C VAL A 219 -18.06 10.47 -0.88
N VAL A 220 -18.37 10.06 0.35
CA VAL A 220 -18.58 8.64 0.66
C VAL A 220 -19.78 8.10 -0.13
N ASN A 221 -19.59 6.96 -0.79
CA ASN A 221 -20.47 6.30 -1.77
C ASN A 221 -20.62 7.02 -3.13
N GLU A 222 -19.97 8.16 -3.33
CA GLU A 222 -19.96 8.88 -4.61
C GLU A 222 -18.80 8.44 -5.50
N ASP A 223 -19.00 8.57 -6.81
CA ASP A 223 -17.98 8.26 -7.81
C ASP A 223 -16.89 9.34 -7.84
N VAL A 224 -15.70 9.02 -7.31
CA VAL A 224 -14.59 9.97 -7.18
C VAL A 224 -14.00 10.37 -8.53
N VAL A 225 -14.13 9.52 -9.56
CA VAL A 225 -13.67 9.84 -10.92
C VAL A 225 -14.57 10.91 -11.53
N LYS A 226 -15.89 10.74 -11.39
CA LYS A 226 -16.85 11.75 -11.82
C LYS A 226 -16.67 13.06 -11.07
N LEU A 227 -16.53 13.03 -9.73
CA LEU A 227 -16.33 14.24 -8.94
C LEU A 227 -15.08 15.03 -9.38
N LEU A 228 -13.97 14.34 -9.68
CA LEU A 228 -12.78 14.96 -10.23
C LEU A 228 -13.03 15.48 -11.66
N GLN A 229 -13.64 14.69 -12.54
CA GLN A 229 -13.88 15.10 -13.92
C GLN A 229 -14.82 16.32 -14.01
N ASP A 230 -15.85 16.38 -13.16
CA ASP A 230 -16.75 17.53 -13.08
C ASP A 230 -15.98 18.80 -12.67
N ALA A 231 -15.09 18.71 -11.67
CA ALA A 231 -14.22 19.82 -11.26
C ALA A 231 -13.24 20.26 -12.37
N ILE A 232 -12.67 19.31 -13.12
CA ILE A 232 -11.80 19.58 -14.28
C ILE A 232 -12.58 20.32 -15.39
N ASN A 233 -13.80 19.88 -15.68
CA ASN A 233 -14.66 20.48 -16.69
C ASN A 233 -15.07 21.91 -16.32
N GLU A 234 -15.40 22.16 -15.04
CA GLU A 234 -15.74 23.49 -14.53
C GLU A 234 -14.57 24.48 -14.65
N LYS A 235 -13.32 24.00 -14.64
CA LYS A 235 -12.11 24.79 -14.86
C LYS A 235 -11.68 24.89 -16.33
N HIS A 236 -12.46 24.31 -17.25
CA HIS A 236 -12.16 24.29 -18.69
C HIS A 236 -10.78 23.71 -19.03
N ILE A 237 -10.30 22.75 -18.24
CA ILE A 237 -9.02 22.08 -18.46
C ILE A 237 -9.21 20.99 -19.54
N ASN A 238 -8.34 20.97 -20.55
CA ASN A 238 -8.38 19.95 -21.60
C ASN A 238 -7.71 18.63 -21.14
N ALA A 239 -8.27 18.00 -20.12
CA ALA A 239 -7.82 16.72 -19.58
C ALA A 239 -9.02 15.80 -19.29
N LYS A 240 -8.82 14.49 -19.46
CA LYS A 240 -9.84 13.49 -19.23
C LYS A 240 -9.34 12.41 -18.29
N CYS A 241 -10.01 12.22 -17.16
CA CYS A 241 -9.73 11.10 -16.27
C CYS A 241 -10.16 9.79 -16.94
N VAL A 242 -9.18 8.95 -17.28
CA VAL A 242 -9.40 7.70 -18.03
C VAL A 242 -9.14 6.45 -17.19
N ALA A 243 -8.54 6.61 -16.00
CA ALA A 243 -8.30 5.52 -15.08
C ALA A 243 -8.23 6.04 -13.63
N LEU A 244 -8.86 5.31 -12.71
CA LEU A 244 -8.56 5.33 -11.29
C LEU A 244 -7.62 4.18 -10.97
N VAL A 245 -6.55 4.44 -10.22
CA VAL A 245 -5.56 3.44 -9.88
C VAL A 245 -5.27 3.50 -8.37
N ASN A 246 -5.05 2.34 -7.74
CA ASN A 246 -4.50 2.29 -6.39
C ASN A 246 -2.97 2.48 -6.45
N ASP A 247 -2.35 3.13 -5.46
CA ASP A 247 -0.89 3.37 -5.44
C ASP A 247 -0.04 2.13 -5.69
N THR A 248 -0.47 0.99 -5.16
CA THR A 248 0.24 -0.28 -5.28
C THR A 248 0.15 -0.82 -6.71
N VAL A 249 -1.01 -0.66 -7.36
CA VAL A 249 -1.21 -0.98 -8.78
C VAL A 249 -0.38 -0.05 -9.67
N GLY A 250 -0.37 1.25 -9.36
CA GLY A 250 0.47 2.23 -10.08
C GLY A 250 1.97 1.92 -9.93
N THR A 251 2.39 1.43 -8.77
CA THR A 251 3.77 0.98 -8.51
C THR A 251 4.14 -0.22 -9.38
N LEU A 252 3.27 -1.23 -9.46
CA LEU A 252 3.46 -2.37 -10.37
C LEU A 252 3.61 -1.87 -11.81
N MET A 253 2.69 -1.05 -12.28
CA MET A 253 2.68 -0.53 -13.66
C MET A 253 3.94 0.27 -14.00
N SER A 254 4.39 1.14 -13.08
CA SER A 254 5.61 1.92 -13.27
C SER A 254 6.86 1.05 -13.34
N CYS A 255 6.94 -0.01 -12.53
CA CYS A 255 8.05 -0.96 -12.59
C CYS A 255 7.99 -1.80 -13.87
N ALA A 256 6.80 -2.27 -14.24
CA ALA A 256 6.59 -3.10 -15.41
C ALA A 256 6.94 -2.41 -16.74
N TYR A 257 6.76 -1.08 -16.82
CA TYR A 257 7.16 -0.30 -18.00
C TYR A 257 8.68 -0.38 -18.27
N ARG A 258 9.49 -0.56 -17.22
CA ARG A 258 10.96 -0.72 -17.33
C ARG A 258 11.39 -2.18 -17.38
N ASP A 259 10.71 -3.04 -16.63
CA ASP A 259 10.98 -4.47 -16.55
C ASP A 259 9.67 -5.25 -16.73
N PRO A 260 9.39 -5.77 -17.94
CA PRO A 260 8.17 -6.53 -18.25
C PRO A 260 8.00 -7.82 -17.42
N SER A 261 9.02 -8.27 -16.68
CA SER A 261 8.90 -9.41 -15.76
C SER A 261 8.25 -9.05 -14.41
N THR A 262 7.98 -7.77 -14.16
CA THR A 262 7.32 -7.30 -12.94
C THR A 262 5.92 -7.90 -12.81
N ALA A 263 5.72 -8.74 -11.79
CA ALA A 263 4.44 -9.38 -11.51
C ALA A 263 3.75 -8.90 -10.22
N ILE A 264 4.49 -8.20 -9.34
CA ILE A 264 4.02 -7.78 -8.01
C ILE A 264 4.36 -6.30 -7.79
N GLY A 265 3.38 -5.54 -7.31
CA GLY A 265 3.58 -4.22 -6.72
C GLY A 265 3.50 -4.32 -5.20
N LEU A 266 4.38 -3.62 -4.49
CA LEU A 266 4.50 -3.71 -3.04
C LEU A 266 4.76 -2.33 -2.45
N ILE A 267 3.92 -1.93 -1.50
CA ILE A 267 4.10 -0.72 -0.70
C ILE A 267 4.45 -1.13 0.72
N LEU A 268 5.58 -0.63 1.21
CA LEU A 268 6.05 -0.80 2.59
C LEU A 268 6.57 0.53 3.11
N GLY A 269 5.70 1.23 3.82
CA GLY A 269 6.00 2.55 4.37
C GLY A 269 5.22 2.75 5.65
N THR A 270 4.50 3.88 5.75
CA THR A 270 3.57 4.12 6.86
C THR A 270 2.52 3.02 6.97
N GLY A 271 1.98 2.57 5.83
CA GLY A 271 1.13 1.39 5.73
C GLY A 271 1.79 0.27 4.94
N THR A 272 1.02 -0.78 4.64
CA THR A 272 1.46 -1.88 3.77
C THR A 272 0.35 -2.33 2.84
N ASN A 273 0.69 -2.57 1.57
CA ASN A 273 -0.23 -3.18 0.62
C ASN A 273 0.55 -3.91 -0.48
N ALA A 274 -0.11 -4.86 -1.15
CA ALA A 274 0.44 -5.53 -2.32
C ALA A 274 -0.62 -5.70 -3.41
N CYS A 275 -0.16 -5.75 -4.64
CA CYS A 275 -0.97 -6.12 -5.79
C CYS A 275 -0.19 -7.09 -6.68
N TYR A 276 -0.90 -7.88 -7.48
CA TYR A 276 -0.29 -8.82 -8.40
C TYR A 276 -1.21 -9.07 -9.59
N ILE A 277 -0.69 -9.69 -10.64
CA ILE A 277 -1.47 -10.06 -11.83
C ILE A 277 -2.08 -11.44 -11.62
N GLU A 278 -3.39 -11.55 -11.78
CA GLU A 278 -4.15 -12.80 -11.65
C GLU A 278 -4.88 -13.16 -12.94
N SER A 279 -5.07 -14.45 -13.18
CA SER A 279 -5.91 -14.95 -14.28
C SER A 279 -7.39 -14.67 -14.01
N LEU A 280 -8.12 -14.15 -15.00
CA LEU A 280 -9.56 -13.90 -14.86
C LEU A 280 -10.35 -15.16 -14.48
N ASP A 281 -9.88 -16.34 -14.85
CA ASP A 281 -10.54 -17.60 -14.54
C ASP A 281 -10.55 -17.91 -13.03
N LYS A 282 -9.64 -17.29 -12.26
CA LYS A 282 -9.56 -17.43 -10.79
C LYS A 282 -10.27 -16.30 -10.05
N VAL A 283 -10.65 -15.23 -10.74
CA VAL A 283 -11.28 -14.03 -10.15
C VAL A 283 -12.79 -14.16 -10.26
N GLY A 284 -13.41 -14.93 -9.37
CA GLY A 284 -14.86 -15.15 -9.42
C GLY A 284 -15.67 -13.86 -9.21
N THR A 285 -15.09 -12.84 -8.58
CA THR A 285 -15.68 -11.50 -8.38
C THR A 285 -15.63 -10.61 -9.63
N TRP A 286 -14.95 -11.03 -10.71
CA TRP A 286 -14.85 -10.26 -11.95
C TRP A 286 -16.21 -10.11 -12.63
N ASN A 287 -16.53 -8.88 -13.03
CA ASN A 287 -17.79 -8.54 -13.70
C ASN A 287 -17.58 -7.79 -15.04
N GLY A 288 -16.33 -7.69 -15.52
CA GLY A 288 -16.01 -7.08 -16.80
C GLY A 288 -16.04 -8.07 -17.97
N ASN A 289 -15.49 -7.66 -19.13
CA ASN A 289 -15.36 -8.56 -20.28
C ASN A 289 -14.23 -9.60 -20.08
N TYR A 290 -14.28 -10.68 -20.85
CA TYR A 290 -13.32 -11.79 -20.85
C TYR A 290 -12.46 -11.84 -22.12
N ASP A 291 -12.39 -10.72 -22.86
CA ASP A 291 -11.57 -10.59 -24.06
C ASP A 291 -10.08 -10.68 -23.72
N ASP A 292 -9.19 -10.96 -24.67
CA ASP A 292 -7.76 -10.98 -24.36
C ASP A 292 -7.21 -9.57 -23.99
N PRO A 293 -6.24 -9.47 -23.06
CA PRO A 293 -5.60 -10.56 -22.31
C PRO A 293 -6.41 -11.01 -21.09
N LYS A 294 -6.59 -12.32 -20.87
CA LYS A 294 -7.37 -12.94 -19.76
C LYS A 294 -6.73 -12.84 -18.37
N GLN A 295 -6.28 -11.65 -18.01
CA GLN A 295 -5.70 -11.33 -16.72
C GLN A 295 -6.25 -9.99 -16.20
N VAL A 296 -6.03 -9.74 -14.91
CA VAL A 296 -6.33 -8.48 -14.23
C VAL A 296 -5.37 -8.29 -13.07
N ILE A 297 -4.96 -7.06 -12.79
CA ILE A 297 -4.22 -6.76 -11.55
C ILE A 297 -5.22 -6.77 -10.38
N ILE A 298 -4.90 -7.54 -9.36
CA ILE A 298 -5.63 -7.61 -8.09
C ILE A 298 -4.94 -6.74 -7.05
N ASN A 299 -5.67 -5.77 -6.50
CA ASN A 299 -5.29 -5.07 -5.28
C ASN A 299 -5.70 -5.93 -4.07
N THR A 300 -4.73 -6.44 -3.32
CA THR A 300 -5.02 -7.40 -2.23
C THR A 300 -5.68 -6.74 -1.03
N GLU A 301 -5.35 -5.48 -0.73
CA GLU A 301 -5.66 -4.81 0.54
C GLU A 301 -5.29 -5.69 1.75
N TRP A 302 -4.11 -6.31 1.70
CA TRP A 302 -3.70 -7.37 2.65
C TRP A 302 -3.47 -6.88 4.09
N GLY A 303 -3.58 -5.58 4.37
CA GLY A 303 -3.33 -5.04 5.71
C GLY A 303 -4.26 -5.63 6.77
N ALA A 304 -5.47 -6.03 6.39
CA ALA A 304 -6.46 -6.70 7.25
C ALA A 304 -6.24 -8.21 7.43
N PHE A 305 -5.20 -8.78 6.82
CA PHE A 305 -4.87 -10.19 7.01
C PHE A 305 -4.68 -10.50 8.50
N GLY A 306 -5.36 -11.55 8.99
CA GLY A 306 -5.35 -11.92 10.40
C GLY A 306 -6.40 -11.24 11.29
N ASP A 307 -7.22 -10.31 10.77
CA ASP A 307 -8.35 -9.71 11.51
C ASP A 307 -9.35 -10.75 12.06
N ASN A 308 -9.44 -11.91 11.42
CA ASN A 308 -10.25 -13.06 11.85
C ASN A 308 -9.56 -13.96 12.89
N GLY A 309 -8.41 -13.53 13.43
CA GLY A 309 -7.66 -14.25 14.45
C GLY A 309 -6.75 -15.37 13.93
N ARG A 310 -6.69 -15.58 12.61
CA ARG A 310 -5.86 -16.65 12.02
C ARG A 310 -4.36 -16.45 12.19
N LEU A 311 -3.92 -15.23 12.50
CA LEU A 311 -2.53 -14.90 12.82
C LEU A 311 -2.24 -14.85 14.33
N ASN A 312 -3.18 -15.21 15.21
CA ASN A 312 -2.96 -15.09 16.66
C ASN A 312 -1.81 -15.94 17.19
N PHE A 313 -1.43 -17.01 16.48
CA PHE A 313 -0.33 -17.91 16.87
C PHE A 313 1.07 -17.29 16.76
N ILE A 314 1.21 -16.16 16.04
CA ILE A 314 2.47 -15.41 15.92
C ILE A 314 2.41 -14.05 16.63
N ARG A 315 1.24 -13.63 17.11
CA ARG A 315 1.08 -12.34 17.79
C ARG A 315 1.65 -12.39 19.20
N THR A 316 2.39 -11.36 19.56
CA THR A 316 2.91 -11.17 20.91
C THR A 316 1.99 -10.25 21.72
N LYS A 317 2.23 -10.20 23.03
CA LYS A 317 1.56 -9.22 23.92
C LYS A 317 1.79 -7.76 23.49
N TYR A 318 2.89 -7.47 22.78
CA TYR A 318 3.18 -6.13 22.28
C TYR A 318 2.30 -5.78 21.08
N ASP A 319 2.12 -6.73 20.15
CA ASP A 319 1.21 -6.58 19.01
C ASP A 319 -0.25 -6.39 19.48
N GLU A 320 -0.66 -7.13 20.51
CA GLU A 320 -1.97 -6.94 21.15
C GLU A 320 -2.12 -5.56 21.77
N ALA A 321 -1.11 -5.05 22.48
CA ALA A 321 -1.14 -3.73 23.08
C ALA A 321 -1.20 -2.61 22.02
N VAL A 322 -0.44 -2.71 20.92
CA VAL A 322 -0.52 -1.78 19.78
C VAL A 322 -1.90 -1.82 19.15
N ASP A 323 -2.44 -3.02 18.91
CA ASP A 323 -3.75 -3.18 18.29
C ASP A 323 -4.86 -2.56 19.14
N LEU A 324 -4.91 -2.88 20.44
CA LEU A 324 -5.94 -2.39 21.36
C LEU A 324 -5.88 -0.87 21.62
N SER A 325 -4.70 -0.25 21.48
CA SER A 325 -4.50 1.19 21.65
C SER A 325 -4.67 2.00 20.34
N SER A 326 -4.81 1.33 19.20
CA SER A 326 -5.00 1.96 17.90
C SER A 326 -6.38 2.58 17.73
N ILE A 327 -6.54 3.41 16.70
CA ILE A 327 -7.82 4.04 16.31
C ILE A 327 -8.84 2.99 15.86
N ASN A 328 -8.37 1.85 15.35
CA ASN A 328 -9.18 0.76 14.81
C ASN A 328 -8.81 -0.58 15.45
N PRO A 329 -9.15 -0.82 16.74
CA PRO A 329 -8.84 -2.08 17.41
C PRO A 329 -9.39 -3.30 16.67
N ARG A 330 -8.59 -4.38 16.61
CA ARG A 330 -8.88 -5.66 15.93
C ARG A 330 -9.05 -5.53 14.41
N LYS A 331 -8.52 -4.46 13.82
CA LYS A 331 -8.50 -4.22 12.38
C LYS A 331 -7.08 -3.97 11.89
N GLN A 332 -6.83 -4.26 10.63
CA GLN A 332 -5.51 -4.04 10.01
C GLN A 332 -4.39 -4.77 10.77
N ILE A 333 -4.66 -6.00 11.23
CA ILE A 333 -3.73 -6.76 12.08
C ILE A 333 -2.36 -6.93 11.39
N PHE A 334 -2.33 -7.36 10.13
CA PHE A 334 -1.07 -7.55 9.42
C PHE A 334 -0.32 -6.24 9.21
N GLU A 335 -1.01 -5.15 8.86
CA GLU A 335 -0.39 -3.83 8.73
C GLU A 335 0.27 -3.36 10.03
N LYS A 336 -0.41 -3.56 11.17
CA LYS A 336 0.13 -3.23 12.49
C LYS A 336 1.38 -4.01 12.86
N MET A 337 1.51 -5.23 12.34
CA MET A 337 2.67 -6.09 12.62
C MET A 337 3.90 -5.74 11.76
N ILE A 338 3.72 -5.21 10.54
CA ILE A 338 4.84 -5.07 9.59
C ILE A 338 5.12 -3.64 9.10
N SER A 339 4.16 -2.71 9.19
CA SER A 339 4.32 -1.38 8.61
C SER A 339 5.11 -0.43 9.51
N GLY A 340 5.77 0.54 8.88
CA GLY A 340 6.65 1.50 9.55
C GLY A 340 5.94 2.38 10.59
N MET A 341 4.62 2.56 10.50
CA MET A 341 3.85 3.33 11.51
C MET A 341 3.89 2.67 12.90
N TYR A 342 3.97 1.34 12.97
CA TYR A 342 3.78 0.61 14.22
C TYR A 342 5.06 -0.06 14.74
N LEU A 343 6.05 -0.32 13.87
CA LEU A 343 7.31 -0.96 14.30
C LEU A 343 8.01 -0.18 15.43
N GLY A 344 8.01 1.15 15.37
CA GLY A 344 8.56 1.98 16.44
C GLY A 344 7.83 1.84 17.78
N GLU A 345 6.50 1.70 17.73
CA GLU A 345 5.67 1.53 18.93
C GLU A 345 5.84 0.14 19.54
N ILE A 346 5.93 -0.91 18.72
CA ILE A 346 6.24 -2.27 19.17
C ILE A 346 7.58 -2.28 19.92
N VAL A 347 8.62 -1.67 19.33
CA VAL A 347 9.94 -1.55 19.96
C VAL A 347 9.86 -0.77 21.28
N ARG A 348 9.09 0.34 21.33
CA ARG A 348 8.90 1.12 22.55
C ARG A 348 8.27 0.28 23.67
N LEU A 349 7.25 -0.51 23.36
CA LEU A 349 6.57 -1.39 24.32
C LEU A 349 7.47 -2.51 24.83
N ILE A 350 8.30 -3.10 23.95
CA ILE A 350 9.31 -4.09 24.35
C ILE A 350 10.31 -3.47 25.34
N ILE A 351 10.83 -2.27 25.02
CA ILE A 351 11.77 -1.56 25.89
C ILE A 351 11.12 -1.25 27.24
N LEU A 352 9.87 -0.78 27.27
CA LEU A 352 9.15 -0.52 28.52
C LEU A 352 8.97 -1.77 29.37
N ASP A 353 8.61 -2.90 28.76
CA ASP A 353 8.46 -4.17 29.46
C ASP A 353 9.79 -4.66 30.05
N LEU A 354 10.90 -4.49 29.32
CA LEU A 354 12.24 -4.78 29.83
C LEU A 354 12.64 -3.85 30.98
N ILE A 355 12.28 -2.56 30.95
CA ILE A 355 12.51 -1.63 32.08
C ILE A 355 11.68 -2.03 33.30
N GLN A 356 10.41 -2.41 33.10
CA GLN A 356 9.52 -2.82 34.19
C GLN A 356 9.98 -4.12 34.86
N GLN A 357 10.65 -4.99 34.11
CA GLN A 357 11.29 -6.20 34.62
C GLN A 357 12.69 -5.92 35.22
N ASP A 358 13.09 -4.64 35.35
CA ASP A 358 14.41 -4.22 35.80
C ASP A 358 15.55 -4.88 34.97
N LEU A 359 15.33 -5.06 33.67
CA LEU A 359 16.30 -5.65 32.73
C LEU A 359 17.08 -4.62 31.91
N LEU A 360 16.50 -3.42 31.71
CA LEU A 360 17.12 -2.31 30.98
C LEU A 360 17.04 -1.00 31.78
N PHE A 361 17.99 -0.11 31.50
CA PHE A 361 18.11 1.23 32.12
C PHE A 361 18.12 1.20 33.66
N LEU A 362 18.87 0.26 34.24
CA LEU A 362 19.10 0.08 35.68
C LEU A 362 19.92 1.21 36.36
N GLY A 363 20.05 2.37 35.72
CA GLY A 363 20.80 3.53 36.24
C GLY A 363 19.88 4.56 36.89
N HIS A 364 20.10 4.78 38.20
CA HIS A 364 19.57 5.86 39.05
C HIS A 364 18.06 6.18 38.91
N ARG A 365 17.25 5.42 39.65
CA ARG A 365 15.99 5.92 40.22
C ARG A 365 16.32 6.70 41.49
N ASP A 366 16.92 7.89 41.35
CA ASP A 366 17.06 8.86 42.45
C ASP A 366 16.02 9.98 42.29
#